data_AF-A0A7X3UZ14-F1
#
_entry.id   AF-A0A7X3UZ14-F1
#
_cell.length_a   1.000
_cell.length_b   1.000
_cell.length_c   1.000
_cell.angle_alpha   90.00
_cell.angle_beta   90.00
_cell.angle_gamma   90.00
#
_symmetry.space_group_name_H-M   'P 1'
#
loop_
_entity.id
_entity.type
_entity.pdbx_description
1 polymer ?
#
loop_
_entity_poly.entity_id
_entity_poly.type
_entity_poly.pdbx_seq_one_letter_code
_entity_poly.pdbx_strand_id
1 'polypeptide(L)'
;MSVAYVDTSVMVAIAFGEDGADALADRLNGFSRVISSNLLEAELRAACSHEGCQVPTDLLDRIGWILTNRPLSDEIKTALGAGYLRGADLWHVATALYAAPDPGAISFITLNDSQARVAAALNFKG
;
A
#
# COMPACT_ATOMS: atom_id res chain seq x y z
N MET A 1 6.19 -7.83 16.44
CA MET A 1 5.40 -6.61 16.14
C MET A 1 4.95 -6.69 14.70
N SER A 2 3.65 -6.58 14.43
CA SER A 2 3.06 -6.72 13.09
C SER A 2 3.07 -5.39 12.35
N VAL A 3 3.63 -5.35 11.14
CA VAL A 3 3.64 -4.16 10.27
C VAL A 3 2.92 -4.50 8.98
N ALA A 4 2.06 -3.59 8.53
CA ALA A 4 1.40 -3.67 7.22
C ALA A 4 1.88 -2.54 6.32
N TYR A 5 2.33 -2.89 5.12
CA TYR A 5 2.34 -1.97 3.99
C TYR A 5 0.95 -1.97 3.36
N VAL A 6 0.39 -0.79 3.10
CA VAL A 6 -0.92 -0.65 2.46
C VAL A 6 -0.79 0.14 1.16
N ASP A 7 -1.47 -0.28 0.10
CA ASP A 7 -1.57 0.49 -1.13
C ASP A 7 -2.75 1.49 -1.08
N THR A 8 -2.93 2.27 -2.13
CA THR A 8 -4.03 3.23 -2.18
C THR A 8 -5.41 2.58 -2.29
N SER A 9 -5.54 1.41 -2.95
CA SER A 9 -6.85 0.80 -3.20
C SER A 9 -7.61 0.48 -1.90
N VAL A 10 -6.90 0.03 -0.86
CA VAL A 10 -7.49 -0.19 0.47
C VAL A 10 -8.00 1.10 1.10
N MET A 11 -7.24 2.18 0.97
CA MET A 11 -7.57 3.47 1.58
C MET A 11 -8.73 4.15 0.86
N VAL A 12 -8.82 4.00 -0.46
CA VAL A 12 -9.96 4.45 -1.26
C VAL A 12 -11.23 3.70 -0.86
N ALA A 13 -11.16 2.37 -0.74
CA ALA A 13 -12.31 1.57 -0.31
C ALA A 13 -12.83 2.00 1.06
N ILE A 14 -11.93 2.25 2.02
CA ILE A 14 -12.31 2.78 3.35
C ILE A 14 -12.90 4.19 3.24
N ALA A 15 -12.26 5.10 2.50
CA ALA A 15 -12.71 6.48 2.37
C ALA A 15 -14.09 6.60 1.70
N PHE A 16 -14.42 5.68 0.80
CA PHE A 16 -15.70 5.67 0.08
C PHE A 16 -16.76 4.77 0.73
N GLY A 17 -16.42 4.08 1.83
CA GLY A 17 -17.35 3.18 2.52
C GLY A 17 -17.82 2.03 1.63
N GLU A 18 -16.92 1.48 0.81
CA GLU A 18 -17.22 0.33 -0.04
C GLU A 18 -17.59 -0.91 0.78
N ASP A 19 -18.24 -1.89 0.15
CA ASP A 19 -18.59 -3.15 0.80
C ASP A 19 -17.34 -3.82 1.41
N GLY A 20 -17.34 -3.97 2.74
CA GLY A 20 -16.21 -4.53 3.49
C GLY A 20 -15.21 -3.49 4.02
N ALA A 21 -15.45 -2.19 3.86
CA ALA A 21 -14.62 -1.11 4.39
C ALA A 21 -14.36 -1.23 5.90
N ASP A 22 -15.40 -1.52 6.70
CA ASP A 22 -15.27 -1.69 8.15
C ASP A 22 -14.32 -2.84 8.50
N ALA A 23 -14.46 -3.98 7.81
CA ALA A 23 -13.60 -5.14 8.01
C ALA A 23 -12.14 -4.85 7.60
N LEU A 24 -11.93 -4.05 6.56
CA LEU A 24 -10.59 -3.60 6.16
C LEU A 24 -9.99 -2.66 7.19
N ALA A 25 -10.76 -1.70 7.70
CA ALA A 25 -10.32 -0.78 8.74
C ALA A 25 -9.94 -1.54 10.03
N ASP A 26 -10.76 -2.50 10.45
CA ASP A 26 -10.50 -3.37 11.60
C ASP A 26 -9.26 -4.25 11.38
N ARG A 27 -9.10 -4.78 10.17
CA ARG A 27 -7.90 -5.52 9.81
C ARG A 27 -6.65 -4.65 9.93
N LEU A 28 -6.70 -3.41 9.43
CA LEU A 28 -5.61 -2.45 9.61
C LEU A 28 -5.39 -2.16 11.10
N ASN A 29 -6.45 -2.03 11.92
CA ASN A 29 -6.38 -1.85 13.40
C ASN A 29 -5.62 -2.97 14.12
N GLY A 30 -5.58 -4.18 13.57
CA GLY A 30 -4.79 -5.28 14.11
C GLY A 30 -3.26 -5.14 13.95
N PHE A 31 -2.78 -4.21 13.13
CA PHE A 31 -1.35 -3.98 12.93
C PHE A 31 -0.80 -2.93 13.89
N SER A 32 0.38 -3.21 14.43
CA SER A 32 1.07 -2.24 15.32
C SER A 32 1.55 -0.99 14.57
N ARG A 33 1.82 -1.10 13.27
CA ARG A 33 2.16 0.01 12.38
C ARG A 33 1.59 -0.25 10.99
N VAL A 34 1.03 0.80 10.39
CA VAL A 34 0.63 0.83 8.98
C VAL A 34 1.55 1.81 8.27
N ILE A 35 2.15 1.40 7.17
CA ILE A 35 3.10 2.20 6.39
C ILE A 35 2.70 2.23 4.91
N SER A 36 3.09 3.27 4.19
CA SER A 36 2.94 3.32 2.74
C SER A 36 3.93 4.29 2.10
N SER A 37 3.97 4.30 0.77
CA SER A 37 4.59 5.37 0.01
C SER A 37 3.78 6.67 0.15
N ASN A 38 4.46 7.82 0.13
CA ASN A 38 3.78 9.12 0.03
C ASN A 38 3.00 9.32 -1.29
N LEU A 39 3.20 8.44 -2.29
CA LEU A 39 2.33 8.40 -3.47
C LEU A 39 0.85 8.19 -3.11
N LEU A 40 0.59 7.42 -2.03
CA LEU A 40 -0.76 7.13 -1.57
C LEU A 40 -1.56 8.39 -1.27
N GLU A 41 -0.93 9.39 -0.64
CA GLU A 41 -1.61 10.64 -0.32
C GLU A 41 -2.07 11.36 -1.59
N ALA A 42 -1.23 11.39 -2.62
CA ALA A 42 -1.57 12.02 -3.90
C ALA A 42 -2.74 11.29 -4.59
N GLU A 43 -2.69 9.97 -4.63
CA GLU A 43 -3.73 9.15 -5.26
C GLU A 43 -5.06 9.23 -4.51
N LEU A 44 -5.05 9.15 -3.18
CA LEU A 44 -6.26 9.26 -2.36
C LEU A 44 -6.90 10.64 -2.48
N ARG A 45 -6.10 11.72 -2.41
CA ARG A 45 -6.59 13.09 -2.60
C ARG A 45 -7.18 13.28 -4.00
N ALA A 46 -6.55 12.71 -5.03
CA ALA A 46 -7.06 12.77 -6.39
C ALA A 46 -8.40 12.03 -6.54
N ALA A 47 -8.51 10.82 -5.96
CA ALA A 47 -9.74 10.05 -5.95
C ALA A 47 -10.88 10.80 -5.25
N CYS A 48 -10.65 11.31 -4.03
CA CYS A 48 -11.65 12.10 -3.31
C CYS A 48 -12.06 13.37 -4.06
N SER A 49 -11.10 14.07 -4.68
CA SER A 49 -11.38 15.24 -5.51
C SER A 49 -12.25 14.89 -6.72
N HIS A 50 -12.00 13.74 -7.36
CA HIS A 50 -12.80 13.27 -8.49
C HIS A 50 -14.25 12.96 -8.09
N GLU A 51 -14.44 12.35 -6.92
CA GLU A 51 -15.76 12.00 -6.38
C GLU A 51 -16.43 13.16 -5.61
N GLY A 52 -15.79 14.33 -5.53
CA GLY A 52 -16.34 15.51 -4.86
C GLY A 52 -16.43 15.40 -3.34
N CYS A 53 -15.63 14.52 -2.71
CA CYS A 53 -15.58 14.35 -1.26
C CYS A 53 -14.24 14.84 -0.68
N GLN A 54 -14.19 15.00 0.64
CA GLN A 54 -12.96 15.35 1.35
C GLN A 54 -12.26 14.08 1.83
N VAL A 55 -10.93 14.08 1.80
CA VAL A 55 -10.14 12.99 2.39
C VAL A 55 -10.34 13.00 3.90
N PRO A 56 -10.73 11.88 4.53
CA PRO A 56 -10.75 11.77 5.98
C PRO A 56 -9.33 11.95 6.53
N THR A 57 -9.11 12.97 7.36
CA THR A 57 -7.75 13.32 7.84
C THR A 57 -7.17 12.27 8.77
N ASP A 58 -8.02 11.67 9.60
CA ASP A 58 -7.71 10.56 10.50
C ASP A 58 -7.14 9.32 9.77
N LEU A 59 -7.56 9.14 8.52
CA LEU A 59 -7.11 8.03 7.68
C LEU A 59 -5.64 8.18 7.26
N LEU A 60 -5.18 9.42 6.97
CA LEU A 60 -3.79 9.71 6.63
C LEU A 60 -2.88 9.80 7.86
N ASP A 61 -3.39 10.31 8.98
CA ASP A 61 -2.62 10.47 10.23
C ASP A 61 -2.08 9.13 10.77
N ARG A 62 -2.72 8.03 10.37
CA ARG A 62 -2.36 6.67 10.76
C ARG A 62 -1.17 6.09 9.99
N ILE A 63 -0.82 6.68 8.84
CA ILE A 63 0.16 6.11 7.92
C ILE A 63 1.56 6.61 8.27
N GLY A 64 2.46 5.65 8.54
CA GLY A 64 3.89 5.91 8.56
C GLY A 64 4.44 6.02 7.14
N TRP A 65 4.81 7.23 6.73
CA TRP A 65 5.31 7.49 5.38
C TRP A 65 6.73 6.96 5.16
N ILE A 66 6.88 6.14 4.12
CA ILE A 66 8.19 5.72 3.62
C ILE A 66 8.69 6.75 2.60
N LEU A 67 9.74 7.47 2.99
CA LEU A 67 10.45 8.41 2.12
C LEU A 67 11.77 7.77 1.68
N THR A 68 11.89 7.51 0.39
CA THR A 68 13.08 6.89 -0.19
C THR A 68 14.20 7.91 -0.31
N ASN A 69 15.38 7.61 0.23
CA ASN A 69 16.57 8.46 0.11
C ASN A 69 17.44 8.13 -1.12
N ARG A 70 16.99 7.20 -1.97
CA ARG A 70 17.65 6.79 -3.21
C ARG A 70 16.61 6.31 -4.23
N PRO A 71 16.98 6.17 -5.51
CA PRO A 71 16.14 5.47 -6.48
C PRO A 71 15.84 4.03 -6.04
N LEU A 72 14.65 3.56 -6.41
CA LEU A 72 14.17 2.18 -6.16
C LEU A 72 14.55 1.20 -7.27
N SER A 73 15.66 1.45 -7.98
CA SER A 73 16.01 0.71 -9.20
C SER A 73 16.11 -0.81 -8.98
N ASP A 74 16.63 -1.24 -7.83
CA ASP A 74 16.82 -2.67 -7.55
C ASP A 74 15.52 -3.33 -7.08
N GLU A 75 14.71 -2.61 -6.29
CA GLU A 75 13.38 -3.05 -5.89
C GLU A 75 12.43 -3.15 -7.09
N ILE A 76 12.49 -2.19 -8.01
CA ILE A 76 11.72 -2.18 -9.25
C ILE A 76 12.09 -3.39 -10.11
N LYS A 77 13.39 -3.66 -10.31
CA LYS A 77 13.84 -4.86 -11.05
C LYS A 77 13.34 -6.15 -10.37
N THR A 78 13.42 -6.21 -9.04
CA THR A 78 12.98 -7.37 -8.27
C THR A 78 11.48 -7.59 -8.42
N ALA A 79 10.67 -6.54 -8.28
CA ALA A 79 9.23 -6.61 -8.46
C ALA A 79 8.85 -7.05 -9.88
N LEU A 80 9.47 -6.45 -10.91
CA LEU A 80 9.23 -6.81 -12.31
C LEU A 80 9.70 -8.24 -12.64
N GLY A 81 10.71 -8.75 -11.94
CA GLY A 81 11.14 -10.15 -12.04
C GLY A 81 10.12 -11.14 -11.49
N ALA A 82 9.30 -10.72 -10.52
CA ALA A 82 8.21 -11.53 -9.95
C ALA A 82 6.88 -11.41 -10.73
N GLY A 83 6.68 -10.30 -11.45
CA GLY A 83 5.56 -10.16 -12.37
C GLY A 83 5.41 -8.73 -12.92
N TYR A 84 4.63 -8.59 -13.99
CA TYR A 84 4.43 -7.29 -14.63
C TYR A 84 3.52 -6.36 -13.80
N LEU A 85 4.04 -5.18 -13.44
CA LEU A 85 3.31 -4.06 -12.84
C LEU A 85 3.69 -2.77 -13.57
N ARG A 86 2.85 -1.74 -13.44
CA ARG A 86 3.08 -0.43 -14.07
C ARG A 86 2.83 0.72 -13.10
N GLY A 87 3.51 1.84 -13.32
CA GLY A 87 3.23 3.11 -12.62
C GLY A 87 3.18 2.96 -11.10
N ALA A 88 2.07 3.42 -10.51
CA ALA A 88 1.83 3.39 -9.08
C ALA A 88 1.85 1.97 -8.49
N ASP A 89 1.30 0.98 -9.23
CA ASP A 89 1.26 -0.40 -8.74
C ASP A 89 2.67 -0.94 -8.47
N LEU A 90 3.57 -0.69 -9.43
CA LEU A 90 4.98 -1.04 -9.34
C LEU A 90 5.69 -0.24 -8.23
N TRP A 91 5.37 1.04 -8.11
CA TRP A 91 5.96 1.93 -7.12
C TRP A 91 5.66 1.48 -5.68
N HIS A 92 4.42 1.06 -5.41
CA HIS A 92 4.02 0.55 -4.10
C HIS A 92 4.77 -0.72 -3.71
N VAL A 93 4.81 -1.73 -4.60
CA VAL A 93 5.55 -2.98 -4.32
C VAL A 93 7.04 -2.71 -4.15
N ALA A 94 7.63 -1.85 -5.00
CA ALA A 94 9.03 -1.48 -4.86
C ALA A 94 9.32 -0.73 -3.54
N THR A 95 8.41 0.15 -3.11
CA THR A 95 8.55 0.86 -1.83
C THR A 95 8.42 -0.10 -0.64
N ALA A 96 7.54 -1.10 -0.72
CA ALA A 96 7.42 -2.13 0.29
C ALA A 96 8.71 -2.97 0.43
N LEU A 97 9.32 -3.35 -0.69
CA LEU A 97 10.63 -4.03 -0.71
C LEU A 97 11.74 -3.17 -0.09
N TYR A 98 11.73 -1.86 -0.36
CA TYR A 98 12.68 -0.93 0.24
C TYR A 98 12.51 -0.85 1.76
N ALA A 99 11.26 -0.80 2.24
CA ALA A 99 10.94 -0.73 3.66
C ALA A 99 11.24 -2.04 4.40
N ALA A 100 11.10 -3.18 3.74
CA ALA A 100 11.37 -4.51 4.29
C ALA A 100 12.10 -5.39 3.25
N PRO A 101 13.45 -5.40 3.28
CA PRO A 101 14.25 -6.27 2.41
C PRO A 101 14.00 -7.77 2.62
N ASP A 102 13.43 -8.14 3.78
CA ASP A 102 12.78 -9.43 4.00
C ASP A 102 11.25 -9.25 3.92
N PRO A 103 10.61 -9.56 2.77
CA PRO A 103 9.18 -9.37 2.56
C PRO A 103 8.32 -10.13 3.56
N GLY A 104 8.79 -11.30 4.03
CA GLY A 104 8.09 -12.13 5.00
C GLY A 104 7.97 -11.49 6.38
N ALA A 105 8.70 -10.41 6.65
CA ALA A 105 8.63 -9.68 7.91
C ALA A 105 7.36 -8.79 8.03
N ILE A 106 6.75 -8.41 6.91
CA ILE A 106 5.58 -7.51 6.88
C ILE A 106 4.42 -8.09 6.08
N SER A 107 3.23 -7.52 6.26
CA SER A 107 2.07 -7.80 5.40
C SER A 107 1.95 -6.76 4.29
N PHE A 108 1.51 -7.16 3.11
CA PHE A 108 1.19 -6.28 2.00
C PHE A 108 -0.31 -6.35 1.75
N ILE A 109 -1.02 -5.27 2.10
CA ILE A 109 -2.48 -5.20 2.05
C ILE A 109 -2.88 -4.37 0.83
N THR A 110 -3.60 -5.00 -0.09
CA THR A 110 -4.07 -4.40 -1.34
C THR A 110 -5.38 -5.04 -1.77
N LEU A 111 -6.21 -4.28 -2.50
CA LEU A 111 -7.36 -4.79 -3.25
C LEU A 111 -7.06 -4.95 -4.75
N ASN A 112 -5.83 -4.65 -5.19
CA ASN A 112 -5.40 -4.82 -6.57
C ASN A 112 -4.82 -6.24 -6.78
N ASP A 113 -5.52 -7.06 -7.58
CA ASP A 113 -5.14 -8.44 -7.88
C ASP A 113 -3.74 -8.60 -8.48
N SER A 114 -3.29 -7.62 -9.28
CA SER A 114 -1.96 -7.69 -9.89
C SER A 114 -0.88 -7.42 -8.87
N GLN A 115 -1.08 -6.45 -7.98
CA GLN A 115 -0.17 -6.23 -6.86
C GLN A 115 -0.18 -7.42 -5.89
N ALA A 116 -1.35 -7.95 -5.53
CA ALA A 116 -1.48 -9.09 -4.63
C ALA A 116 -0.68 -10.30 -5.14
N ARG A 117 -0.79 -10.61 -6.43
CA ARG A 117 -0.03 -11.70 -7.05
C ARG A 117 1.48 -11.49 -6.99
N VAL A 118 1.96 -10.29 -7.32
CA VAL A 118 3.39 -9.99 -7.28
C VAL A 118 3.91 -9.96 -5.85
N ALA A 119 3.16 -9.38 -4.91
CA ALA A 119 3.52 -9.35 -3.50
C ALA A 119 3.63 -10.76 -2.91
N ALA A 120 2.67 -11.65 -3.23
CA ALA A 120 2.72 -13.05 -2.83
C ALA A 120 3.92 -13.78 -3.44
N ALA A 121 4.24 -13.55 -4.72
CA ALA A 121 5.42 -14.12 -5.37
C ALA A 121 6.75 -13.66 -4.76
N LEU A 122 6.76 -12.48 -4.12
CA LEU A 122 7.89 -11.95 -3.36
C LEU A 122 7.90 -12.41 -1.89
N ASN A 123 6.92 -13.22 -1.46
CA ASN A 123 6.73 -13.70 -0.08
C ASN A 123 6.29 -12.65 0.94
N PHE A 124 5.65 -11.56 0.51
CA PHE A 124 4.91 -10.72 1.46
C PHE A 124 3.75 -11.50 2.07
N LYS A 125 3.44 -11.23 3.34
CA LYS A 125 2.25 -11.81 3.98
C LYS A 125 0.98 -11.14 3.44
N GLY A 126 -0.01 -11.94 3.09
CA GLY A 126 -1.28 -11.50 2.51
C GLY A 126 -2.39 -11.23 3.50
#